data_AF-A0A1C6KJL1-F1
#
_entry.id   AF-A0A1C6KJL1-F1
#
_cell.length_a   1.000
_cell.length_b   1.000
_cell.length_c   1.000
_cell.angle_alpha   90.00
_cell.angle_beta   90.00
_cell.angle_gamma   90.00
#
_symmetry.space_group_name_H-M   'P 1'
#
loop_
_entity.id
_entity.type
_entity.pdbx_description
1 polymer ?
#
loop_
_entity_poly.entity_id
_entity_poly.type
_entity_poly.pdbx_seq_one_letter_code
_entity_poly.pdbx_strand_id
1 'polypeptide(L)'
;MIAALPVILLALQEGRLVIIDEMDAKLHPKMLRYVISLFENTNVNKKGAQLLFTSHDMTTMKNTVFRRDEIWFAAENEKHESEIYSLYEIRRENNERVNKTAAYDKQYLEGRYGADPYVKIE
;
A
#
# COMPACT_ATOMS: atom_id res chain seq x y z
N MET A 1 17.19 -5.65 -4.48
CA MET A 1 16.77 -4.41 -5.16
C MET A 1 17.40 -4.24 -6.54
N ILE A 2 18.74 -4.31 -6.73
CA ILE A 2 19.33 -4.41 -8.09
C ILE A 2 18.69 -5.55 -8.89
N ALA A 3 18.38 -6.67 -8.22
CA ALA A 3 17.68 -7.80 -8.82
C ALA A 3 16.19 -7.56 -9.19
N ALA A 4 15.49 -6.61 -8.54
CA ALA A 4 14.08 -6.34 -8.79
C ALA A 4 13.87 -5.32 -9.93
N LEU A 5 14.86 -4.46 -10.18
CA LEU A 5 14.78 -3.43 -11.21
C LEU A 5 14.55 -4.01 -12.63
N PRO A 6 15.24 -5.08 -13.07
CA PRO A 6 14.96 -5.71 -14.36
C PRO A 6 13.51 -6.18 -14.48
N VAL A 7 12.94 -6.74 -13.40
CA VAL A 7 11.55 -7.24 -13.37
C VAL A 7 10.57 -6.09 -13.51
N ILE A 8 10.79 -4.99 -12.78
CA ILE A 8 9.97 -3.78 -12.85
C ILE A 8 10.00 -3.17 -14.26
N LEU A 9 11.20 -3.05 -14.85
CA LEU A 9 11.36 -2.48 -16.19
C LEU A 9 10.68 -3.35 -17.26
N LEU A 10 10.88 -4.66 -17.20
CA LEU A 10 10.24 -5.60 -18.12
C LEU A 10 8.72 -5.53 -18.01
N ALA A 11 8.19 -5.42 -16.79
CA ALA A 11 6.76 -5.30 -16.59
C ALA A 11 6.19 -4.01 -17.17
N LEU A 12 6.86 -2.87 -16.99
CA LEU A 12 6.46 -1.59 -17.61
C LEU A 12 6.52 -1.65 -19.15
N GLN A 13 7.51 -2.36 -19.71
CA GLN A 13 7.65 -2.53 -21.16
C GLN A 13 6.58 -3.42 -21.78
N GLU A 14 6.12 -4.44 -21.05
CA GLU A 14 5.23 -5.47 -21.57
C GLU A 14 3.80 -5.42 -21.01
N GLY A 15 3.53 -4.59 -20.00
CA GLY A 15 2.22 -4.50 -19.35
C GLY A 15 1.95 -5.64 -18.37
N ARG A 16 2.97 -6.13 -17.66
CA ARG A 16 2.83 -7.29 -16.75
C ARG A 16 2.47 -6.87 -15.32
N LEU A 17 1.95 -7.84 -14.56
CA LEU A 17 1.84 -7.76 -13.11
C LEU A 17 3.19 -8.10 -12.45
N VAL A 18 3.60 -7.28 -11.50
CA VAL A 18 4.75 -7.51 -10.63
C VAL A 18 4.24 -7.65 -9.20
N ILE A 19 4.67 -8.71 -8.52
CA ILE A 19 4.38 -8.96 -7.12
C ILE A 19 5.71 -8.95 -6.36
N ILE A 20 5.85 -8.09 -5.37
CA ILE A 20 7.07 -7.98 -4.55
C ILE A 20 6.70 -7.98 -3.07
N ASP A 21 7.32 -8.87 -2.32
CA ASP A 21 7.22 -8.87 -0.86
C ASP A 21 8.23 -7.88 -0.24
N GLU A 22 7.81 -7.18 0.80
CA GLU A 22 8.58 -6.20 1.58
C GLU A 22 9.40 -5.23 0.72
N MET A 23 8.73 -4.50 -0.17
CA MET A 23 9.43 -3.65 -1.15
C MET A 23 10.23 -2.53 -0.47
N ASP A 24 9.80 -2.11 0.72
CA ASP A 24 10.43 -1.10 1.58
C ASP A 24 11.68 -1.59 2.33
N ALA A 25 11.84 -2.90 2.57
CA ALA A 25 12.90 -3.46 3.41
C ALA A 25 14.33 -3.05 3.02
N LYS A 26 14.54 -2.65 1.75
CA LYS A 26 15.84 -2.18 1.25
C LYS A 26 15.78 -0.80 0.60
N LEU A 27 14.58 -0.23 0.41
CA LEU A 27 14.38 1.03 -0.31
C LEU A 27 14.26 2.19 0.67
N HIS A 28 14.95 3.29 0.35
CA HIS A 28 14.60 4.56 0.97
C HIS A 28 13.16 4.95 0.54
N PRO A 29 12.31 5.49 1.43
CA PRO A 29 10.93 5.90 1.14
C PRO A 29 10.72 6.67 -0.18
N LYS A 30 11.63 7.61 -0.48
CA LYS A 30 11.65 8.37 -1.74
C LYS A 30 11.75 7.49 -2.99
N MET A 31 12.54 6.42 -2.92
CA MET A 31 12.72 5.49 -4.04
C MET A 31 11.50 4.58 -4.20
N LEU A 32 10.92 4.12 -3.09
CA LEU A 32 9.64 3.40 -3.11
C LEU A 32 8.55 4.24 -3.79
N ARG A 33 8.39 5.50 -3.37
CA ARG A 33 7.46 6.44 -4.01
C ARG A 33 7.75 6.67 -5.49
N TYR A 34 9.04 6.74 -5.87
CA TYR A 34 9.42 6.88 -7.28
C TYR A 34 8.97 5.66 -8.10
N VAL A 35 9.23 4.44 -7.62
CA VAL A 35 8.79 3.20 -8.29
C VAL A 35 7.28 3.19 -8.47
N ILE A 36 6.50 3.46 -7.42
CA ILE A 36 5.03 3.55 -7.48
C ILE A 36 4.59 4.54 -8.58
N SER A 37 5.21 5.73 -8.62
CA SER A 37 4.88 6.75 -9.62
C SER A 37 5.16 6.33 -11.07
N LEU A 38 6.06 5.37 -11.32
CA LEU A 38 6.28 4.82 -12.66
C LEU A 38 5.09 4.02 -13.15
N PHE A 39 4.42 3.29 -12.25
CA PHE A 39 3.23 2.49 -12.58
C PHE A 39 1.97 3.36 -12.71
N GLU A 40 1.87 4.46 -11.98
CA GLU A 40 0.75 5.41 -12.08
C GLU A 40 0.83 6.32 -13.31
N ASN A 41 2.04 6.66 -13.75
CA ASN A 41 2.24 7.60 -14.84
C ASN A 41 1.95 6.95 -16.19
N THR A 42 0.82 7.30 -16.81
CA THR A 42 0.39 6.78 -18.12
C THR A 42 1.34 7.11 -19.28
N ASN A 43 2.19 8.13 -19.15
CA ASN A 43 3.22 8.42 -20.16
C ASN A 43 4.40 7.43 -20.08
N VAL A 44 4.63 6.84 -18.91
CA VAL A 44 5.66 5.81 -18.67
C VAL A 44 5.05 4.43 -18.82
N ASN A 45 4.02 4.12 -18.05
CA ASN A 45 3.28 2.86 -18.06
C ASN A 45 2.28 2.77 -19.22
N LYS A 46 2.79 2.79 -20.45
CA LYS A 46 1.97 2.78 -21.68
C LYS A 46 1.23 1.47 -21.93
N LYS A 47 1.61 0.41 -21.23
CA LYS A 47 1.08 -0.96 -21.41
C LYS A 47 0.19 -1.41 -20.27
N GLY A 48 -0.07 -0.57 -19.27
CA GLY A 48 -0.96 -0.91 -18.15
C GLY A 48 -0.39 -1.98 -17.22
N ALA A 49 0.93 -1.98 -17.01
CA ALA A 49 1.59 -2.81 -16.01
C ALA A 49 1.01 -2.55 -14.62
N GLN A 50 1.01 -3.58 -13.78
CA GLN A 50 0.46 -3.52 -12.42
C GLN A 50 1.54 -3.85 -11.40
N LEU A 51 1.48 -3.19 -10.26
CA LEU A 51 2.37 -3.44 -9.13
C LEU A 51 1.52 -3.80 -7.91
N LEU A 52 1.76 -4.97 -7.36
CA LEU A 52 1.26 -5.41 -6.05
C LEU A 52 2.46 -5.63 -5.14
N PHE A 53 2.44 -5.04 -3.95
CA PHE A 53 3.53 -5.21 -3.01
C PHE A 53 3.05 -5.10 -1.57
N THR A 54 3.83 -5.68 -0.66
CA THR A 54 3.67 -5.51 0.79
C THR A 54 4.73 -4.52 1.29
N SER A 55 4.40 -3.80 2.36
CA SER A 55 5.28 -2.79 2.95
C SER A 55 4.96 -2.60 4.42
N HIS A 56 6.00 -2.41 5.24
CA HIS A 56 5.87 -1.93 6.62
C HIS A 56 6.04 -0.41 6.71
N ASP A 57 6.59 0.23 5.68
CA ASP A 57 6.78 1.67 5.57
C ASP A 57 5.45 2.41 5.33
N MET A 58 5.02 3.15 6.35
CA MET A 58 3.82 3.98 6.31
C MET A 58 3.99 5.30 5.56
N THR A 59 5.22 5.72 5.21
CA THR A 59 5.47 7.05 4.64
C THR A 59 4.82 7.24 3.26
N THR A 60 4.57 6.15 2.54
CA THR A 60 3.84 6.14 1.26
C THR A 60 2.33 5.96 1.42
N MET A 61 1.84 5.63 2.62
CA MET A 61 0.40 5.45 2.89
C MET A 61 -0.31 6.82 3.01
N LYS A 62 -0.37 7.54 1.89
CA LYS A 62 -0.91 8.89 1.77
C LYS A 62 -1.88 8.96 0.61
N ASN A 63 -2.90 9.80 0.75
CA ASN A 63 -3.87 10.09 -0.31
C ASN A 63 -3.30 10.76 -1.58
N THR A 64 -2.06 11.27 -1.50
CA THR A 64 -1.31 11.82 -2.63
C THR A 64 -0.47 10.77 -3.36
N VAL A 65 -0.43 9.55 -2.84
CA VAL A 65 0.24 8.40 -3.45
C VAL A 65 -0.83 7.39 -3.85
N PHE A 66 -1.61 6.91 -2.89
CA PHE A 66 -2.61 5.87 -3.14
C PHE A 66 -4.04 6.38 -2.99
N ARG A 67 -4.94 5.82 -3.79
CA ARG A 67 -6.38 5.83 -3.51
C ARG A 67 -6.68 4.84 -2.40
N ARG A 68 -7.80 5.05 -1.70
CA ARG A 68 -8.22 4.17 -0.59
C ARG A 68 -8.48 2.72 -1.01
N ASP A 69 -8.86 2.48 -2.26
CA ASP A 69 -9.05 1.14 -2.83
C ASP A 69 -7.73 0.44 -3.21
N GLU A 70 -6.62 1.16 -3.18
CA GLU A 70 -5.27 0.63 -3.45
C GLU A 70 -4.50 0.30 -2.17
N ILE A 71 -5.06 0.66 -1.00
CA ILE A 71 -4.51 0.33 0.31
C ILE A 71 -5.30 -0.83 0.89
N TRP A 72 -4.57 -1.89 1.24
CA TRP A 72 -5.10 -3.11 1.84
C TRP A 72 -4.32 -3.39 3.12
N PHE A 73 -5.04 -3.80 4.16
CA PHE A 73 -4.48 -4.18 5.44
C PHE A 73 -4.56 -5.70 5.56
N ALA A 74 -3.52 -6.31 6.12
CA ALA A 74 -3.53 -7.69 6.58
C ALA A 74 -3.46 -7.67 8.10
N ALA A 75 -4.47 -8.23 8.76
CA ALA A 75 -4.60 -8.23 10.22
C ALA A 75 -5.02 -9.62 10.72
N GLU A 76 -4.80 -9.86 12.01
CA GLU A 76 -5.35 -11.01 12.71
C GLU A 76 -6.73 -10.66 13.26
N ASN A 77 -7.72 -11.52 13.02
CA ASN A 77 -9.07 -11.34 13.56
C ASN A 77 -9.21 -11.93 14.97
N GLU A 78 -10.37 -11.76 15.60
CA GLU A 78 -10.65 -12.29 16.96
C GLU A 78 -10.57 -13.82 17.07
N LYS A 79 -10.60 -14.54 15.94
CA LYS A 79 -10.47 -16.00 15.87
C LYS A 79 -9.03 -16.45 15.61
N HIS A 80 -8.06 -15.54 15.64
CA HIS A 80 -6.66 -15.81 15.30
C HIS A 80 -6.44 -16.23 13.84
N GLU A 81 -7.31 -15.79 12.92
CA GLU A 81 -7.19 -16.04 11.49
C GLU A 81 -6.71 -14.77 10.77
N SER A 82 -6.00 -14.93 9.65
CA SER A 82 -5.62 -13.80 8.80
C SER A 82 -6.84 -13.25 8.05
N GLU A 83 -7.06 -11.96 8.19
CA GLU A 83 -8.06 -11.20 7.45
C GLU A 83 -7.37 -10.14 6.59
N ILE A 84 -7.88 -9.93 5.37
CA ILE A 84 -7.40 -8.88 4.48
C ILE A 84 -8.59 -8.04 4.04
N TYR A 85 -8.49 -6.72 4.23
CA TYR A 85 -9.54 -5.78 3.86
C TYR A 85 -8.97 -4.46 3.31
N SER A 86 -9.72 -3.82 2.42
CA SER A 86 -9.32 -2.53 1.85
C SER A 86 -9.66 -1.36 2.77
N LEU A 87 -8.84 -0.29 2.76
CA LEU A 87 -9.21 0.99 3.37
C LEU A 87 -10.54 1.55 2.82
N TYR A 88 -10.92 1.18 1.59
CA TYR A 88 -12.21 1.51 1.00
C TYR A 88 -13.42 0.90 1.76
N GLU A 89 -13.23 -0.24 2.42
CA GLU A 89 -14.29 -0.95 3.14
C GLU A 89 -14.58 -0.32 4.51
N ILE A 90 -13.63 0.43 5.05
CA ILE A 90 -13.77 1.10 6.34
C ILE A 90 -14.87 2.17 6.30
N ARG A 91 -15.75 2.12 7.30
CA ARG A 91 -16.84 3.07 7.52
C ARG A 91 -16.61 3.83 8.82
N ARG A 92 -16.96 5.12 8.82
CA ARG A 92 -16.99 5.98 10.00
C ARG A 92 -18.31 5.76 10.74
N GLU A 93 -18.46 6.37 11.92
CA GLU A 93 -19.66 6.28 12.77
C GLU A 93 -20.96 6.64 12.04
N ASN A 94 -20.90 7.57 11.08
CA ASN A 94 -22.03 7.98 10.26
C ASN A 94 -22.28 7.06 9.04
N ASN A 95 -21.67 5.88 9.01
CA ASN A 95 -21.71 4.91 7.91
C ASN A 95 -21.13 5.44 6.57
N GLU A 96 -20.40 6.56 6.59
CA GLU A 96 -19.69 7.06 5.41
C GLU A 96 -18.29 6.45 5.31
N ARG A 97 -17.76 6.39 4.08
CA ARG A 97 -16.38 5.95 3.84
C ARG A 97 -15.38 6.97 4.36
N VAL A 98 -14.17 6.50 4.67
CA VAL A 98 -13.01 7.37 4.90
C VAL A 98 -12.87 8.37 3.74
N ASN A 99 -12.77 9.66 4.07
CA ASN A 99 -12.67 10.72 3.07
C ASN A 99 -11.41 10.52 2.23
N LYS A 100 -11.51 10.73 0.90
CA LYS A 100 -10.37 10.68 -0.02
C LYS A 100 -9.27 11.68 0.34
N THR A 101 -9.62 12.76 1.04
CA THR A 101 -8.66 13.79 1.48
C THR A 101 -8.08 13.54 2.88
N ALA A 102 -8.42 12.41 3.53
CA ALA A 102 -7.89 12.08 4.84
C ALA A 102 -6.37 11.81 4.82
N ALA A 103 -5.71 12.14 5.92
CA ALA A 103 -4.34 11.73 6.20
C ALA A 103 -4.33 10.27 6.67
N TYR A 104 -4.21 9.33 5.72
CA TYR A 104 -4.33 7.90 6.00
C TYR A 104 -3.26 7.41 6.98
N ASP A 105 -1.99 7.78 6.79
CA ASP A 105 -0.87 7.52 7.70
C ASP A 105 -1.18 7.91 9.15
N LYS A 106 -1.64 9.14 9.37
CA LYS A 106 -1.99 9.62 10.70
C LYS A 106 -3.15 8.84 11.31
N GLN A 107 -4.19 8.56 10.52
CA GLN A 107 -5.37 7.83 11.02
C GLN A 107 -5.05 6.37 11.36
N TYR A 108 -4.13 5.73 10.63
CA TYR A 108 -3.64 4.41 10.99
C TYR A 108 -2.84 4.42 12.29
N LEU A 109 -1.94 5.40 12.48
CA LEU A 109 -1.20 5.56 13.73
C LEU A 109 -2.11 5.82 14.95
N GLU A 110 -3.29 6.38 14.72
CA GLU A 110 -4.33 6.57 15.73
C GLU A 110 -5.20 5.30 15.95
N GLY A 111 -4.88 4.18 15.29
CA GLY A 111 -5.61 2.90 15.42
C GLY A 111 -6.95 2.87 14.69
N ARG A 112 -7.27 3.85 13.84
CA ARG A 112 -8.61 3.97 13.24
C ARG A 112 -8.93 2.90 12.19
N TYR A 113 -7.90 2.21 11.69
CA TYR A 113 -8.05 1.24 10.62
C TYR A 113 -7.82 -0.20 11.10
N GLY A 114 -7.50 -0.41 12.38
CA GLY A 114 -6.97 -1.67 12.89
C GLY A 114 -5.64 -2.02 12.24
N ALA A 115 -5.29 -3.32 12.27
CA ALA A 115 -4.02 -3.87 11.80
C ALA A 115 -2.77 -3.29 12.49
N ASP A 116 -2.93 -2.45 13.50
CA ASP A 116 -1.86 -1.96 14.34
C ASP A 116 -1.39 -3.05 15.32
N PRO A 117 -0.09 -3.11 15.63
CA PRO A 117 0.44 -4.13 16.51
C PRO A 117 -0.05 -3.92 17.96
N TYR A 118 -0.72 -4.92 18.52
CA TYR A 118 -1.07 -4.97 19.93
C TYR A 118 0.17 -5.23 20.80
N VAL A 119 0.94 -4.17 21.07
CA VAL A 119 2.07 -4.24 22.01
C VAL A 119 1.52 -4.15 23.43
N LYS A 120 1.33 -5.30 24.08
CA LYS A 120 1.14 -5.33 25.54
C LYS A 120 2.49 -5.06 26.19
N ILE A 121 2.60 -3.92 26.87
CA ILE A 121 3.72 -3.67 27.79
C ILE A 121 3.30 -4.33 29.11
N GLU A 122 4.00 -5.41 29.49
CA GLU A 122 3.90 -6.02 30.82
C GLU A 122 4.56 -5.15 31.90
#